data_AF-X0VAP2-F1
#
_entry.id   AF-X0VAP2-F1
#
_cell.length_a   1.000
_cell.length_b   1.000
_cell.length_c   1.000
_cell.angle_alpha   90.00
_cell.angle_beta   90.00
_cell.angle_gamma   90.00
#
_symmetry.space_group_name_H-M   'P 1'
#
loop_
_entity.id
_entity.type
_entity.pdbx_description
1 polymer ?
#
loop_
_entity_poly.entity_id
_entity_poly.type
_entity_poly.pdbx_seq_one_letter_code
_entity_poly.pdbx_strand_id
1 'polypeptide(L)'
;FIDTLATGRHGEQILAELEVTEESNLAGHTIEECFRTCPSATILGLQKPTGAVQVGPRPKTVLELGDRLMVMGDEAELEAIGGPGPPPERAKEATPERA
;
A
#
# COMPACT_ATOMS: atom_id res chain seq x y z
N PHE A 1 7.10 5.83 3.32
CA PHE A 1 6.47 5.87 4.65
C PHE A 1 5.08 5.25 4.54
N ILE A 2 4.69 4.30 5.41
CA ILE A 2 3.36 3.66 5.34
C ILE A 2 2.36 4.45 6.19
N ASP A 3 1.29 4.98 5.58
CA ASP A 3 0.36 5.93 6.24
C ASP A 3 -0.87 5.24 6.86
N THR A 4 -1.27 4.05 6.40
CA THR A 4 -2.47 3.37 6.90
C THR A 4 -2.41 1.86 6.68
N LEU A 5 -2.76 1.06 7.70
CA LEU A 5 -2.97 -0.39 7.61
C LEU A 5 -4.43 -0.74 7.97
N ALA A 6 -5.19 -1.31 7.04
CA ALA A 6 -6.53 -1.87 7.27
C ALA A 6 -6.46 -3.40 7.25
N THR A 7 -6.84 -4.04 8.35
CA THR A 7 -6.83 -5.51 8.46
C THR A 7 -8.17 -6.09 8.00
N GLY A 8 -8.17 -6.81 6.89
CA GLY A 8 -9.34 -7.55 6.40
C GLY A 8 -9.57 -8.80 7.25
N ARG A 9 -10.82 -9.12 7.61
CA ARG A 9 -11.17 -10.37 8.30
C ARG A 9 -11.16 -11.56 7.35
N HIS A 10 -10.00 -11.92 6.81
CA HIS A 10 -9.73 -13.24 6.24
C HIS A 10 -8.21 -13.39 6.14
N GLY A 11 -7.62 -14.18 7.05
CA GLY A 11 -6.27 -14.76 6.96
C GLY A 11 -5.12 -13.84 6.54
N GLU A 12 -4.30 -13.43 7.52
CA GLU A 12 -2.86 -13.10 7.36
C GLU A 12 -2.48 -11.92 6.44
N GLN A 13 -3.39 -11.36 5.64
CA GLN A 13 -3.11 -10.24 4.74
C GLN A 13 -3.70 -8.93 5.25
N ILE A 14 -2.91 -7.86 5.11
CA ILE A 14 -3.27 -6.50 5.47
C ILE A 14 -3.34 -5.63 4.21
N LEU A 15 -4.20 -4.62 4.23
CA LEU A 15 -4.18 -3.54 3.26
C LEU A 15 -3.32 -2.41 3.81
N ALA A 16 -2.20 -2.11 3.17
CA ALA A 16 -1.30 -1.02 3.50
C ALA A 16 -1.38 0.11 2.47
N GLU A 17 -1.19 1.35 2.94
CA GLU A 17 -0.91 2.50 2.09
C GLU A 17 0.57 2.88 2.19
N LEU A 18 1.31 2.80 1.09
CA LEU A 18 2.72 3.16 1.02
C LEU A 18 2.89 4.50 0.29
N GLU A 19 3.35 5.52 1.02
CA GLU A 19 3.76 6.80 0.44
C GLU A 19 5.21 6.75 -0.05
N VAL A 20 5.40 7.17 -1.30
CA VAL A 20 6.70 7.29 -1.97
C VAL A 20 7.36 8.59 -1.50
N THR A 21 8.22 8.46 -0.50
CA THR A 21 9.04 9.56 0.05
C THR A 21 10.48 9.42 -0.40
N GLU A 22 11.30 10.47 -0.21
CA GLU A 22 12.74 10.42 -0.52
C GLU A 22 13.47 9.33 0.27
N GLU A 23 12.98 9.00 1.46
CA GLU A 23 13.54 7.97 2.35
C GLU A 23 13.07 6.54 2.01
N SER A 24 12.05 6.40 1.16
CA SER A 24 11.42 5.10 0.86
C SER A 24 12.18 4.25 -0.17
N ASN A 25 13.12 4.84 -0.91
CA ASN A 25 13.77 4.22 -2.07
C ASN A 25 12.79 3.66 -3.14
N LEU A 26 11.53 4.10 -3.15
CA LEU A 26 10.54 3.67 -4.15
C LEU A 26 10.51 4.58 -5.39
N ALA A 27 10.92 5.84 -5.22
CA ALA A 27 10.87 6.84 -6.30
C ALA A 27 11.78 6.45 -7.47
N GLY A 28 11.28 6.58 -8.70
CA GLY A 28 12.01 6.26 -9.92
C GLY A 28 12.04 4.78 -10.28
N HIS A 29 11.52 3.90 -9.42
CA HIS A 29 11.35 2.48 -9.72
C HIS A 29 9.94 2.16 -10.19
N THR A 30 9.81 1.07 -10.93
CA THR A 30 8.50 0.54 -11.31
C THR A 30 7.87 -0.26 -10.17
N ILE A 31 6.54 -0.34 -10.18
CA ILE A 31 5.78 -1.16 -9.24
C ILE A 31 6.31 -2.61 -9.21
N GLU A 32 6.57 -3.20 -10.37
CA GLU A 32 7.11 -4.57 -10.45
C GLU A 32 8.49 -4.71 -9.81
N GLU A 33 9.35 -3.68 -9.92
CA GLU A 33 10.68 -3.71 -9.32
C GLU A 33 10.64 -3.61 -7.80
N CYS A 34 9.79 -2.72 -7.26
CA CYS A 34 9.65 -2.52 -5.82
C CYS A 34 9.06 -3.75 -5.11
N PHE A 35 8.10 -4.43 -5.75
CA PHE A 35 7.38 -5.55 -5.14
C PHE A 35 7.88 -6.93 -5.61
N ARG A 36 9.00 -6.99 -6.34
CA ARG A 36 9.57 -8.25 -6.84
C ARG A 36 9.88 -9.26 -5.74
N THR A 37 10.25 -8.77 -4.55
CA THR A 37 10.60 -9.59 -3.38
C THR A 37 9.40 -9.96 -2.52
N CYS A 38 8.21 -9.46 -2.84
CA CYS A 38 6.99 -9.63 -2.05
C CYS A 38 5.90 -10.25 -2.93
N PRO A 39 5.97 -11.57 -3.19
CA PRO A 39 5.08 -12.25 -4.13
C PRO A 39 3.62 -12.30 -3.64
N SER A 40 3.37 -12.10 -2.33
CA SER A 40 2.02 -12.00 -1.79
C SER A 40 1.38 -10.62 -2.01
N ALA A 41 2.19 -9.60 -2.33
CA ALA A 41 1.73 -8.24 -2.47
C ALA A 41 0.91 -8.04 -3.75
N THR A 42 -0.32 -7.57 -3.57
CA THR A 42 -1.28 -7.24 -4.61
C THR A 42 -1.54 -5.75 -4.60
N ILE A 43 -1.22 -5.09 -5.71
CA ILE A 43 -1.43 -3.65 -5.86
C ILE A 43 -2.88 -3.38 -6.25
N LEU A 44 -3.60 -2.68 -5.40
CA LEU A 44 -5.00 -2.33 -5.61
C LEU A 44 -5.12 -0.99 -6.34
N GLY A 45 -4.25 -0.04 -6.03
CA GLY A 45 -4.35 1.32 -6.54
C GLY A 45 -3.10 2.14 -6.36
N LEU A 46 -3.02 3.22 -7.15
CA LEU A 46 -2.01 4.26 -7.07
C LEU A 46 -2.73 5.62 -7.03
N GLN A 47 -2.55 6.37 -5.96
CA GLN A 47 -3.00 7.75 -5.87
C GLN A 47 -1.83 8.69 -6.14
N LYS A 48 -2.03 9.62 -7.07
CA LYS A 48 -1.09 10.69 -7.37
C LYS A 48 -1.23 11.82 -6.35
N PRO A 49 -0.18 12.63 -6.12
CA PRO A 49 -0.23 13.82 -5.26
C PRO A 49 -1.36 14.81 -5.63
N THR A 50 -1.77 14.80 -6.90
CA THR A 50 -2.88 15.62 -7.42
C THR A 50 -4.26 15.16 -6.95
N GLY A 51 -4.34 14.02 -6.26
CA GLY A 51 -5.59 13.37 -5.86
C GLY A 51 -6.16 12.40 -6.90
N ALA A 52 -5.55 12.27 -8.08
CA ALA A 52 -5.98 11.31 -9.09
C ALA A 52 -5.68 9.87 -8.64
N VAL A 53 -6.69 9.00 -8.64
CA VAL A 53 -6.55 7.59 -8.24
C VAL A 53 -6.64 6.69 -9.47
N GLN A 54 -5.64 5.84 -9.64
CA GLN A 54 -5.60 4.79 -10.66
C GLN A 54 -5.81 3.43 -9.98
N VAL A 55 -6.93 2.78 -10.26
CA VAL A 55 -7.22 1.42 -9.81
C VAL A 55 -6.51 0.41 -10.70
N GLY A 56 -5.86 -0.59 -10.11
CA GLY A 56 -5.10 -1.62 -10.84
C GLY A 56 -4.00 -1.01 -11.73
N PRO A 57 -3.03 -0.27 -11.17
CA PRO A 57 -1.95 0.32 -11.95
C PRO A 57 -1.14 -0.76 -12.67
N ARG A 58 -0.53 -0.40 -13.80
CA ARG A 58 0.28 -1.35 -14.57
C ARG A 58 1.56 -1.66 -13.78
N PRO A 59 2.08 -2.90 -13.82
CA PRO A 59 3.33 -3.25 -13.14
C PRO A 59 4.53 -2.39 -13.60
N LYS A 60 4.49 -1.92 -14.86
CA LYS A 60 5.50 -1.02 -15.45
C LYS A 60 5.31 0.46 -15.11
N THR A 61 4.32 0.82 -14.31
CA THR A 61 4.13 2.21 -13.87
C THR A 61 5.31 2.60 -12.98
N VAL A 62 5.96 3.71 -13.32
CA VAL A 62 7.04 4.31 -12.53
C VAL A 62 6.42 5.11 -11.39
N LEU A 63 6.95 4.90 -10.18
CA LEU A 63 6.55 5.58 -8.97
C LEU A 63 7.26 6.93 -8.85
N GLU A 64 6.50 7.96 -8.50
CA GLU A 64 6.99 9.33 -8.34
C GLU A 64 6.86 9.77 -6.88
N LEU A 65 7.65 10.77 -6.47
CA LEU A 65 7.57 11.31 -5.11
C LEU A 65 6.16 11.84 -4.80
N GLY A 66 5.65 11.46 -3.64
CA GLY A 66 4.30 11.76 -3.16
C GLY A 66 3.21 10.84 -3.71
N ASP A 67 3.55 9.85 -4.55
CA ASP A 67 2.62 8.79 -4.90
C ASP A 67 2.27 7.96 -3.67
N ARG A 68 1.00 7.54 -3.57
CA ARG A 68 0.50 6.64 -2.53
C ARG A 68 0.00 5.35 -3.14
N LEU A 69 0.61 4.22 -2.79
CA LEU A 69 0.18 2.91 -3.26
C LEU A 69 -0.73 2.26 -2.22
N MET A 70 -1.83 1.70 -2.69
CA MET A 70 -2.70 0.84 -1.90
C MET A 70 -2.36 -0.61 -2.22
N VAL A 71 -1.85 -1.35 -1.25
CA VAL A 71 -1.29 -2.70 -1.43
C VAL A 71 -1.87 -3.65 -0.41
N MET A 72 -2.32 -4.81 -0.85
CA MET A 72 -2.73 -5.89 0.03
C MET A 72 -1.64 -6.96 0.06
N GLY A 73 -1.19 -7.39 1.22
CA GLY A 73 -0.14 -8.41 1.32
C GLY A 73 0.13 -8.84 2.75
N ASP A 74 1.11 -9.72 2.93
CA ASP A 74 1.59 -10.09 4.26
C ASP A 74 2.26 -8.91 4.97
N GLU A 75 1.99 -8.75 6.27
CA GLU A 75 2.52 -7.64 7.06
C GLU A 75 4.05 -7.62 7.07
N ALA A 76 4.71 -8.78 7.26
CA ALA A 76 6.16 -8.85 7.34
C ALA A 76 6.83 -8.58 5.97
N GLU A 77 6.22 -9.01 4.87
CA GLU A 77 6.69 -8.67 3.52
C GLU A 77 6.55 -7.17 3.23
N LEU A 78 5.45 -6.54 3.65
CA LEU A 78 5.20 -5.11 3.41
C LEU A 78 6.08 -4.21 4.29
N GLU A 79 6.36 -4.61 5.54
CA GLU A 79 7.32 -3.92 6.39
C GLU A 79 8.74 -3.92 5.81
N ALA A 80 9.15 -4.98 5.11
CA ALA A 80 10.45 -5.04 4.46
C ALA A 80 10.61 -4.02 3.32
N ILE A 81 9.48 -3.60 2.70
CA ILE A 81 9.46 -2.55 1.67
C ILE A 81 9.40 -1.15 2.32
N GLY A 82 8.65 -1.01 3.42
CA GLY A 82 8.28 0.30 3.98
C GLY A 82 9.01 0.76 5.24
N GLY A 83 9.72 -0.12 5.97
CA GLY A 83 10.22 0.14 7.33
C GLY A 83 9.10 0.18 8.39
N PRO A 84 9.39 -0.08 9.68
CA PRO A 84 8.38 -0.40 10.69
C PRO A 84 7.40 0.76 10.94
N GLY A 85 6.11 0.48 10.75
CA GLY A 85 5.01 1.37 11.14
C GLY A 85 4.45 1.00 12.52
N PRO A 86 3.93 1.95 13.30
CA PRO A 86 3.29 1.67 14.59
C PRO A 86 2.00 0.85 14.43
N PRO A 87 1.59 0.09 15.47
CA PRO A 87 0.43 -0.81 15.38
C PRO A 87 -0.88 -0.07 15.08
N PRO A 88 -1.79 -0.69 14.29
CA PRO A 88 -3.04 -0.06 13.89
C PRO A 88 -3.95 0.22 15.08
N GLU A 89 -4.21 1.50 15.35
CA GLU A 89 -5.26 1.92 16.25
C GLU A 89 -6.62 1.61 15.63
N ARG A 90 -7.30 0.63 16.24
CA ARG A 90 -8.70 0.19 16.00
C ARG A 90 -9.46 1.01 14.95
N ALA A 91 -9.65 0.41 13.77
CA ALA A 91 -10.81 0.68 12.94
C ALA A 91 -12.09 0.28 13.70
N LYS A 92 -12.57 1.20 14.55
CA LYS A 92 -13.96 1.22 14.97
C LYS A 92 -14.77 1.79 13.81
N GLU A 93 -15.83 1.05 13.46
CA GLU A 93 -17.04 1.53 12.79
C GLU A 93 -16.94 1.95 11.32
N ALA A 94 -17.37 1.04 10.45
CA ALA A 94 -18.40 1.37 9.46
C ALA A 94 -19.15 0.09 9.07
N THR A 95 -20.19 -0.24 9.85
CA THR A 95 -21.33 -1.00 9.35
C THR A 95 -22.21 -0.01 8.59
N PRO A 96 -22.37 -0.10 7.26
CA PRO A 96 -23.54 0.48 6.63
C PRO A 96 -24.70 -0.51 6.83
N GLU A 97 -25.58 -0.14 7.74
CA GLU A 97 -26.97 -0.60 7.78
C GLU A 97 -27.57 -0.52 6.37
N ARG A 98 -28.06 -1.65 5.85
CA ARG A 98 -29.06 -1.65 4.77
C ARG A 98 -30.02 -2.84 4.90
N ALA A 99 -31.28 -2.42 5.14
CA ALA A 99 -32.57 -3.06 4.89
C ALA A 99 -33.05 -4.13 5.87
#